data_AF-A0A077ZGP2-F1
#
_entry.id   AF-A0A077ZGP2-F1
#
_cell.length_a   1.000
_cell.length_b   1.000
_cell.length_c   1.000
_cell.angle_alpha   90.00
_cell.angle_beta   90.00
_cell.angle_gamma   90.00
#
_symmetry.space_group_name_H-M   'P 1'
#
loop_
_entity.id
_entity.type
_entity.pdbx_description
1 polymer ?
#
loop_
_entity_poly.entity_id
_entity_poly.type
_entity_poly.pdbx_seq_one_letter_code
_entity_poly.pdbx_strand_id
1 'polypeptide(L)'
;MLGKIICARWRQYFVPSPNELDATAKEELRSIMIIFCAGIVELELETAKVVIGQLNMLHAKHSLFTKEVFISQFYNDFVSTLFVTLVNREHDILLDDICDTLAVMACPNLDQFCNKILPAIMETNCGLSEEQASKLCGRLLNCHEVPTFSITLKGVVHDTGFCRLMNSLTTA
;
A
#
# COMPACT_ATOMS: atom_id res chain seq x y z
N MET A 1 -11.61 -10.03 12.08
CA MET A 1 -11.23 -10.58 13.40
C MET A 1 -9.77 -10.32 13.73
N LEU A 2 -8.83 -10.56 12.80
CA LEU A 2 -7.39 -10.44 13.06
C LEU A 2 -6.91 -9.03 13.48
N GLY A 3 -7.49 -7.95 12.94
CA GLY A 3 -7.13 -6.60 13.38
C GLY A 3 -7.45 -6.32 14.86
N LYS A 4 -8.47 -6.99 15.42
CA LYS A 4 -8.73 -6.94 16.86
C LYS A 4 -7.65 -7.65 17.68
N ILE A 5 -7.03 -8.70 17.15
CA ILE A 5 -5.90 -9.40 17.79
C ILE A 5 -4.70 -8.45 17.85
N ILE A 6 -4.37 -7.79 16.73
CA ILE A 6 -3.31 -6.77 16.71
C ILE A 6 -3.63 -5.63 17.68
N CYS A 7 -4.85 -5.09 17.69
CA CYS A 7 -5.24 -4.06 18.65
C CYS A 7 -5.11 -4.51 20.12
N ALA A 8 -5.46 -5.76 20.43
CA ALA A 8 -5.37 -6.28 21.80
C ALA A 8 -3.92 -6.48 22.25
N ARG A 9 -3.04 -6.89 21.32
CA ARG A 9 -1.62 -7.21 21.56
C ARG A 9 -0.66 -6.17 20.99
N TRP A 10 -1.11 -4.94 20.74
CA TRP A 10 -0.34 -3.96 19.96
C TRP A 10 1.04 -3.64 20.55
N ARG A 11 1.15 -3.66 21.89
CA ARG A 11 2.42 -3.43 22.60
C ARG A 11 3.43 -4.57 22.40
N GLN A 12 2.93 -5.78 22.16
CA GLN A 12 3.78 -6.95 21.87
C GLN A 12 4.29 -6.85 20.44
N TYR A 13 3.43 -6.49 19.48
CA TYR A 13 3.79 -6.44 18.06
C TYR A 13 4.58 -5.20 17.63
N PHE A 14 4.34 -4.05 18.24
CA PHE A 14 4.93 -2.76 17.83
C PHE A 14 5.85 -2.18 18.90
N VAL A 15 6.81 -3.01 19.31
CA VAL A 15 7.98 -2.60 20.10
C VAL A 15 8.80 -1.54 19.37
N PRO A 16 9.61 -0.72 20.08
CA PRO A 16 10.40 0.35 19.48
C PRO A 16 11.34 -0.13 18.38
N SER A 17 12.03 -1.26 18.59
CA SER A 17 12.93 -1.86 17.62
C SER A 17 12.39 -3.22 17.13
N PRO A 18 12.37 -3.50 15.82
CA PRO A 18 11.99 -4.82 15.29
C PRO A 18 12.82 -5.99 15.83
N ASN A 19 14.02 -5.71 16.33
CA ASN A 19 14.91 -6.71 16.93
C ASN A 19 14.49 -7.12 18.35
N GLU A 20 13.66 -6.31 19.02
CA GLU A 20 13.10 -6.60 20.33
C GLU A 20 11.82 -7.45 20.26
N LEU A 21 11.29 -7.66 19.05
CA LEU A 21 10.08 -8.43 18.85
C LEU A 21 10.39 -9.90 19.09
N ASP A 22 9.69 -10.51 20.05
CA ASP A 22 9.88 -11.93 20.34
C ASP A 22 9.54 -12.78 19.10
N ALA A 23 10.26 -13.90 18.93
CA ALA A 23 10.16 -14.71 17.71
C ALA A 23 8.73 -15.19 17.45
N THR A 24 7.97 -15.51 18.49
CA THR A 24 6.58 -15.94 18.36
C THR A 24 5.68 -14.79 17.88
N ALA A 25 5.77 -13.61 18.50
CA ALA A 25 5.01 -12.44 18.09
C ALA A 25 5.38 -11.96 16.68
N LYS A 26 6.66 -12.12 16.28
CA LYS A 26 7.11 -11.82 14.92
C LYS A 26 6.44 -12.72 13.89
N GLU A 27 6.43 -14.03 14.11
CA GLU A 27 5.76 -14.97 13.20
C GLU A 27 4.24 -14.81 13.20
N GLU A 28 3.63 -14.57 14.37
CA GLU A 28 2.19 -14.25 14.46
C GLU A 28 1.85 -12.98 13.65
N LEU A 29 2.61 -11.90 13.85
CA LEU A 29 2.39 -10.63 13.15
C LEU A 29 2.55 -10.81 11.64
N ARG A 30 3.63 -11.49 11.21
CA ARG A 30 3.88 -11.79 9.80
C ARG A 30 2.72 -12.58 9.19
N SER A 31 2.23 -13.60 9.88
CA SER A 31 1.10 -14.41 9.42
C SER A 31 -0.16 -13.55 9.24
N ILE A 32 -0.45 -12.67 10.20
CA ILE A 32 -1.60 -11.77 10.11
C ILE A 32 -1.43 -10.79 8.94
N MET A 33 -0.24 -10.21 8.74
CA MET A 33 0.02 -9.26 7.66
C MET A 33 -0.08 -9.92 6.28
N ILE A 34 0.40 -11.16 6.12
CA ILE A 34 0.22 -11.93 4.88
C ILE A 34 -1.26 -12.16 4.59
N ILE A 35 -2.06 -12.53 5.60
CA ILE A 35 -3.51 -12.73 5.44
C ILE A 35 -4.19 -11.41 5.06
N PHE A 36 -3.73 -10.28 5.60
CA PHE A 36 -4.24 -8.97 5.19
C PHE A 36 -3.91 -8.66 3.72
N CYS A 37 -2.66 -8.82 3.28
CA CYS A 37 -2.32 -8.62 1.86
C CYS A 37 -3.15 -9.53 0.95
N ALA A 38 -3.27 -10.82 1.29
CA ALA A 38 -4.10 -11.76 0.53
C ALA A 38 -5.56 -11.28 0.46
N GLY A 39 -6.15 -10.89 1.59
CA GLY A 39 -7.54 -10.43 1.66
C GLY A 39 -7.85 -9.15 0.88
N ILE A 40 -6.85 -8.35 0.51
CA ILE A 40 -7.02 -7.20 -0.40
C ILE A 40 -7.15 -7.66 -1.86
N VAL A 41 -6.37 -8.67 -2.25
CA VAL A 41 -6.35 -9.25 -3.61
C VAL A 41 -7.50 -10.24 -3.84
N GLU A 42 -8.06 -10.82 -2.77
CA GLU A 42 -9.21 -11.72 -2.85
C GLU A 42 -10.37 -11.11 -3.64
N LEU A 43 -11.08 -11.95 -4.41
CA LEU A 43 -12.18 -11.53 -5.30
C LEU A 43 -13.41 -11.01 -4.54
N GLU A 44 -13.52 -11.28 -3.24
CA GLU A 44 -14.66 -10.87 -2.41
C GLU A 44 -14.50 -9.43 -1.89
N LEU A 45 -15.31 -8.51 -2.44
CA LEU A 45 -15.35 -7.10 -2.04
C LEU A 45 -15.46 -6.88 -0.52
N GLU A 46 -16.30 -7.66 0.15
CA GLU A 46 -16.51 -7.52 1.61
C GLU A 46 -15.25 -7.88 2.39
N THR A 47 -14.47 -8.85 1.92
CA THR A 47 -13.19 -9.23 2.55
C THR A 47 -12.17 -8.11 2.40
N ALA A 48 -12.00 -7.56 1.19
CA ALA A 48 -11.12 -6.42 0.94
C ALA A 48 -11.51 -5.20 1.79
N LYS A 49 -12.80 -4.87 1.82
CA LYS A 49 -13.35 -3.77 2.63
C LYS A 49 -13.07 -3.95 4.12
N VAL A 50 -13.27 -5.15 4.66
CA VAL A 50 -12.97 -5.45 6.06
C VAL A 50 -11.48 -5.29 6.34
N VAL A 51 -10.59 -5.79 5.48
CA VAL A 51 -9.14 -5.67 5.68
C VAL A 51 -8.70 -4.21 5.64
N ILE A 52 -9.10 -3.44 4.63
CA ILE A 52 -8.75 -2.01 4.50
C ILE A 52 -9.28 -1.24 5.72
N GLY A 53 -10.52 -1.49 6.13
CA GLY A 53 -11.08 -0.89 7.35
C GLY A 53 -10.31 -1.26 8.63
N GLN A 54 -9.80 -2.49 8.74
CA GLN A 54 -8.94 -2.89 9.86
C GLN A 54 -7.57 -2.21 9.84
N LEU A 55 -6.94 -2.08 8.67
CA LEU A 55 -5.67 -1.35 8.51
C LEU A 55 -5.82 0.12 8.92
N ASN A 56 -6.85 0.78 8.43
CA ASN A 56 -7.13 2.18 8.76
C ASN A 56 -7.47 2.36 10.24
N MET A 57 -8.22 1.44 10.84
CA MET A 57 -8.45 1.42 12.29
C MET A 57 -7.14 1.24 13.08
N LEU A 58 -6.27 0.32 12.65
CA LEU A 58 -4.97 0.08 13.31
C LEU A 58 -4.05 1.29 13.20
N HIS A 59 -4.05 1.96 12.04
CA HIS A 59 -3.33 3.21 11.87
C HIS A 59 -3.89 4.31 12.76
N ALA A 60 -5.21 4.54 12.76
CA ALA A 60 -5.83 5.58 13.57
C ALA A 60 -5.59 5.38 15.08
N LYS A 61 -5.55 4.13 15.56
CA LYS A 61 -5.35 3.82 17.00
C LYS A 61 -3.90 3.74 17.44
N HIS A 62 -3.02 3.24 16.58
CA HIS A 62 -1.67 2.84 16.97
C HIS A 62 -0.59 3.32 16.01
N SER A 63 -0.92 4.18 15.04
CA SER A 63 -0.01 4.71 14.02
C SER A 63 0.74 3.59 13.29
N LEU A 64 0.04 2.50 12.94
CA LEU A 64 0.59 1.30 12.29
C LEU A 64 1.64 1.63 11.22
N PHE A 65 1.27 2.48 10.25
CA PHE A 65 2.13 2.84 9.13
C PHE A 65 3.39 3.64 9.49
N THR A 66 3.47 4.19 10.71
CA THR A 66 4.66 4.88 11.23
C THR A 66 5.53 3.98 12.10
N LYS A 67 5.12 2.72 12.35
CA LYS A 67 5.89 1.78 13.18
C LYS A 67 7.05 1.21 12.37
N GLU A 68 8.25 1.23 12.95
CA GLU A 68 9.46 0.72 12.32
C GLU A 68 9.32 -0.76 11.88
N VAL A 69 8.67 -1.58 12.70
CA VAL A 69 8.35 -2.99 12.35
C VAL A 69 7.55 -3.07 11.06
N PHE A 70 6.53 -2.22 10.90
CA PHE A 70 5.71 -2.20 9.70
C PHE A 70 6.48 -1.66 8.49
N ILE A 71 7.18 -0.54 8.67
CA ILE A 71 7.96 0.12 7.62
C ILE A 71 9.02 -0.84 7.07
N SER A 72 9.74 -1.54 7.95
CA SER A 72 10.87 -2.40 7.56
C SER A 72 10.45 -3.75 6.96
N GLN A 73 9.30 -4.30 7.35
CA GLN A 73 8.94 -5.68 6.99
C GLN A 73 7.74 -5.80 6.04
N PHE A 74 6.81 -4.85 6.04
CA PHE A 74 5.51 -5.02 5.38
C PHE A 74 5.15 -3.89 4.42
N TYR A 75 5.75 -2.71 4.56
CA TYR A 75 5.38 -1.52 3.79
C TYR A 75 5.36 -1.75 2.28
N ASN A 76 6.43 -2.31 1.71
CA ASN A 76 6.53 -2.52 0.27
C ASN A 76 5.45 -3.48 -0.26
N ASP A 77 5.17 -4.56 0.49
CA ASP A 77 4.14 -5.53 0.12
C ASP A 77 2.76 -4.87 0.10
N PHE A 78 2.41 -4.12 1.14
CA PHE A 78 1.13 -3.41 1.21
C PHE A 78 1.00 -2.33 0.13
N VAL A 79 2.05 -1.52 -0.11
CA VAL A 79 2.01 -0.50 -1.17
C VAL A 79 1.84 -1.16 -2.53
N SER A 80 2.61 -2.22 -2.81
CA SER A 80 2.52 -2.97 -4.06
C SER A 80 1.14 -3.55 -4.26
N THR A 81 0.61 -4.27 -3.26
CA THR A 81 -0.73 -4.87 -3.32
C THR A 81 -1.81 -3.81 -3.55
N LEU A 82 -1.86 -2.74 -2.74
CA LEU A 82 -2.87 -1.70 -2.88
C LEU A 82 -2.80 -1.00 -4.25
N PHE A 83 -1.58 -0.66 -4.70
CA PHE A 83 -1.41 0.03 -5.98
C PHE A 83 -1.77 -0.87 -7.18
N VAL A 84 -1.34 -2.14 -7.17
CA VAL A 84 -1.67 -3.08 -8.25
C VAL A 84 -3.17 -3.35 -8.29
N THR A 85 -3.83 -3.52 -7.14
CA THR A 85 -5.29 -3.64 -7.04
C THR A 85 -5.98 -2.43 -7.69
N LEU A 86 -5.53 -1.20 -7.40
CA LEU A 86 -6.04 0.01 -8.07
C LEU A 86 -5.85 -0.02 -9.59
N VAL A 87 -4.65 -0.38 -10.08
CA VAL A 87 -4.34 -0.39 -11.52
C VAL A 87 -5.09 -1.49 -12.27
N ASN A 88 -5.33 -2.63 -11.60
CA ASN A 88 -6.15 -3.72 -12.14
C ASN A 88 -7.65 -3.42 -12.08
N ARG A 89 -8.07 -2.31 -11.44
CA ARG A 89 -9.48 -2.00 -11.16
C ARG A 89 -10.17 -3.11 -10.37
N GLU A 90 -9.38 -3.80 -9.55
CA GLU A 90 -9.90 -4.72 -8.54
C GLU A 90 -10.58 -3.85 -7.49
N HIS A 91 -11.86 -4.14 -7.20
CA HIS A 91 -12.64 -3.40 -6.20
C HIS A 91 -12.77 -1.89 -6.47
N ASP A 92 -13.17 -1.47 -7.68
CA ASP A 92 -13.41 -0.05 -8.04
C ASP A 92 -14.29 0.72 -7.02
N ILE A 93 -15.19 0.02 -6.31
CA ILE A 93 -16.03 0.59 -5.24
C ILE A 93 -15.19 1.11 -4.06
N LEU A 94 -14.02 0.52 -3.81
CA LEU A 94 -13.07 0.87 -2.74
C LEU A 94 -11.95 1.80 -3.22
N LEU A 95 -12.04 2.34 -4.44
CA LEU A 95 -11.00 3.22 -5.03
C LEU A 95 -10.58 4.33 -4.05
N ASP A 96 -11.55 5.00 -3.44
CA ASP A 96 -11.32 6.10 -2.52
C ASP A 96 -10.63 5.62 -1.24
N ASP A 97 -11.13 4.54 -0.62
CA ASP A 97 -10.56 3.95 0.59
C ASP A 97 -9.12 3.48 0.37
N ILE A 98 -8.82 2.86 -0.77
CA ILE A 98 -7.49 2.36 -1.10
C ILE A 98 -6.53 3.54 -1.39
N CYS A 99 -6.98 4.55 -2.13
CA CYS A 99 -6.19 5.77 -2.38
C CYS A 99 -5.85 6.49 -1.07
N ASP A 100 -6.82 6.66 -0.17
CA ASP A 100 -6.58 7.30 1.13
C ASP A 100 -5.64 6.47 2.00
N THR A 101 -5.76 5.14 1.98
CA THR A 101 -4.84 4.25 2.69
C THR A 101 -3.40 4.42 2.16
N LEU A 102 -3.22 4.42 0.85
CA LEU A 102 -1.92 4.68 0.21
C LEU A 102 -1.39 6.08 0.52
N ALA A 103 -2.26 7.10 0.56
CA ALA A 103 -1.88 8.46 0.89
C ALA A 103 -1.30 8.54 2.31
N VAL A 104 -1.95 7.92 3.29
CA VAL A 104 -1.46 7.89 4.68
C VAL A 104 -0.15 7.11 4.81
N MET A 105 0.07 6.09 3.98
CA MET A 105 1.35 5.37 3.91
C MET A 105 2.45 6.18 3.22
N ALA A 106 2.13 6.96 2.19
CA ALA A 106 3.10 7.67 1.35
C ALA A 106 3.51 9.04 1.91
N CYS A 107 2.56 9.83 2.41
CA CYS A 107 2.77 11.21 2.84
C CYS A 107 3.91 11.40 3.86
N PRO A 108 4.15 10.51 4.83
CA PRO A 108 5.27 10.66 5.77
C PRO A 108 6.66 10.63 5.13
N ASN A 109 6.83 10.03 3.94
CA ASN A 109 8.09 10.02 3.21
C ASN A 109 7.85 9.97 1.70
N LEU A 110 7.31 11.07 1.16
CA LEU A 110 6.98 11.18 -0.27
C LEU A 110 8.20 11.03 -1.17
N ASP A 111 9.36 11.51 -0.74
CA ASP A 111 10.60 11.37 -1.52
C ASP A 111 10.96 9.91 -1.73
N GLN A 112 10.93 9.09 -0.68
CA GLN A 112 11.20 7.65 -0.80
C GLN A 112 10.11 6.95 -1.60
N PHE A 113 8.84 7.31 -1.36
CA PHE A 113 7.71 6.70 -2.06
C PHE A 113 7.76 6.97 -3.57
N CYS A 114 7.90 8.24 -3.97
CA CYS A 114 7.82 8.68 -5.36
C CYS A 114 9.11 8.43 -6.16
N ASN A 115 10.29 8.40 -5.53
CA ASN A 115 11.56 8.23 -6.25
C ASN A 115 12.11 6.80 -6.20
N LYS A 116 11.53 5.90 -5.39
CA LYS A 116 12.03 4.52 -5.26
C LYS A 116 10.92 3.48 -5.28
N ILE A 117 9.98 3.57 -4.34
CA ILE A 117 9.04 2.47 -4.07
C ILE A 117 8.00 2.35 -5.19
N LEU A 118 7.27 3.42 -5.46
CA LEU A 118 6.22 3.39 -6.47
C LEU A 118 6.77 3.20 -7.90
N PRO A 119 7.88 3.85 -8.32
CA PRO A 119 8.48 3.58 -9.63
C PRO A 119 8.83 2.10 -9.81
N ALA A 120 9.52 1.49 -8.84
CA ALA A 120 9.90 0.09 -8.90
C ALA A 120 8.68 -0.85 -9.01
N ILE A 121 7.57 -0.51 -8.34
CA ILE A 121 6.30 -1.25 -8.45
C ILE A 121 5.70 -1.10 -9.85
N MET A 122 5.69 0.10 -10.42
CA MET A 122 5.18 0.35 -11.78
C MET A 122 6.01 -0.40 -12.84
N GLU A 123 7.32 -0.41 -12.71
CA GLU A 123 8.21 -1.14 -13.62
C GLU A 123 7.96 -2.65 -13.52
N THR A 124 8.01 -3.19 -12.29
CA THR A 124 7.96 -4.64 -12.05
C THR A 124 6.58 -5.24 -12.28
N ASN A 125 5.51 -4.57 -11.86
CA ASN A 125 4.15 -5.12 -11.86
C ASN A 125 3.25 -4.55 -12.96
N CYS A 126 3.58 -3.37 -13.49
CA CYS A 126 2.77 -2.72 -14.52
C CYS A 126 3.46 -2.66 -15.89
N GLY A 127 4.73 -3.09 -16.01
CA GLY A 127 5.46 -3.13 -17.27
C GLY A 127 5.74 -1.74 -17.85
N LEU A 128 5.89 -0.73 -16.99
CA LEU A 128 6.31 0.61 -17.39
C LEU A 128 7.84 0.67 -17.51
N SER A 129 8.34 1.56 -18.37
CA SER A 129 9.75 1.95 -18.36
C SER A 129 10.05 2.88 -17.17
N GLU A 130 11.33 2.96 -16.78
CA GLU A 130 11.83 3.88 -15.76
C GLU A 130 11.38 5.34 -16.01
N GLU A 131 11.40 5.79 -17.27
CA GLU A 131 10.96 7.14 -17.66
C GLU A 131 9.45 7.35 -17.43
N GLN A 132 8.62 6.39 -17.87
CA GLN A 132 7.17 6.44 -17.66
C GLN A 132 6.83 6.45 -16.17
N ALA A 133 7.47 5.56 -15.41
CA ALA A 133 7.26 5.42 -13.97
C ALA A 133 7.67 6.71 -13.23
N SER A 134 8.85 7.25 -13.52
CA SER A 134 9.37 8.49 -12.92
C SER A 134 8.48 9.69 -13.23
N LYS A 135 8.01 9.82 -14.48
CA LYS A 135 7.12 10.92 -14.89
C LYS A 135 5.78 10.88 -14.15
N LEU A 136 5.20 9.70 -14.00
CA LEU A 136 3.94 9.54 -13.27
C LEU A 136 4.12 9.81 -11.77
N CYS A 137 5.16 9.25 -11.16
CA CYS A 137 5.44 9.45 -9.73
C CYS A 137 5.80 10.90 -9.40
N GLY A 138 6.46 11.62 -10.31
CA GLY A 138 6.80 13.04 -10.13
C GLY A 138 5.58 13.95 -9.91
N ARG A 139 4.38 13.53 -10.34
CA ARG A 139 3.13 14.27 -10.09
C ARG A 139 2.73 14.26 -8.61
N LEU A 140 3.15 13.24 -7.86
CA LEU A 140 2.79 13.05 -6.45
C LEU A 140 3.76 13.74 -5.49
N LEU A 141 4.96 14.14 -5.96
CA LEU A 141 6.05 14.60 -5.10
C LEU A 141 5.69 15.84 -4.25
N ASN A 142 4.81 16.70 -4.75
CA ASN A 142 4.35 17.91 -4.07
C ASN A 142 2.98 17.74 -3.37
N CYS A 143 2.42 16.53 -3.36
CA CYS A 143 1.12 16.24 -2.76
C CYS A 143 1.26 15.83 -1.29
N HIS A 144 1.67 16.77 -0.43
CA HIS A 144 1.91 16.50 1.00
C HIS A 144 0.65 16.22 1.82
N GLU A 145 -0.51 16.66 1.34
CA GLU A 145 -1.79 16.49 2.00
C GLU A 145 -2.54 15.29 1.43
N VAL A 146 -3.10 14.45 2.32
CA VAL A 146 -3.83 13.23 1.95
C VAL A 146 -4.90 13.49 0.86
N PRO A 147 -5.77 14.51 0.96
CA PRO A 147 -6.79 14.73 -0.07
C PRO A 147 -6.19 15.04 -1.46
N THR A 148 -5.16 15.88 -1.51
CA THR A 148 -4.48 16.25 -2.77
C THR A 148 -3.73 15.05 -3.36
N PHE A 149 -3.10 14.26 -2.50
CA PHE A 149 -2.43 13.03 -2.88
C PHE A 149 -3.42 12.01 -3.46
N SER A 150 -4.51 11.70 -2.76
CA SER A 150 -5.52 10.74 -3.21
C SER A 150 -6.13 11.12 -4.55
N ILE A 151 -6.43 12.40 -4.78
CA ILE A 151 -6.94 12.89 -6.07
C ILE A 151 -5.91 12.69 -7.18
N THR A 152 -4.66 13.09 -6.94
CA THR A 152 -3.57 12.96 -7.92
C THR A 152 -3.26 11.49 -8.21
N LEU A 153 -3.30 10.63 -7.18
CA LEU A 153 -3.05 9.20 -7.27
C LEU A 153 -4.06 8.51 -8.19
N LYS A 154 -5.36 8.86 -8.14
CA LYS A 154 -6.36 8.31 -9.07
C LYS A 154 -5.99 8.56 -10.53
N GLY A 155 -5.50 9.77 -10.83
CA GLY A 155 -5.00 10.12 -12.16
C GLY A 155 -3.75 9.32 -12.54
N VAL A 156 -2.82 9.15 -11.59
CA VAL A 156 -1.61 8.32 -11.79
C VAL A 156 -1.99 6.86 -12.07
N VAL A 157 -2.89 6.26 -11.30
CA VAL A 157 -3.38 4.89 -11.49
C VAL A 157 -3.99 4.70 -12.87
N HIS A 158 -4.87 5.62 -13.27
CA HIS A 158 -5.50 5.60 -14.59
C HIS A 158 -4.43 5.62 -15.70
N ASP A 159 -3.48 6.53 -15.60
CA ASP A 159 -2.44 6.71 -16.61
C ASP A 159 -1.44 5.56 -16.62
N THR A 160 -1.15 4.94 -15.45
CA THR A 160 -0.38 3.69 -15.36
C THR A 160 -1.09 2.57 -16.10
N GLY A 161 -2.40 2.40 -15.90
CA GLY A 161 -3.20 1.41 -16.64
C GLY A 161 -3.17 1.63 -18.14
N PHE A 162 -3.22 2.90 -18.58
CA PHE A 162 -3.09 3.28 -19.99
C PHE A 162 -1.69 2.99 -20.56
N CYS A 163 -0.63 3.38 -19.86
CA CYS A 163 0.75 3.10 -20.27
C CYS A 163 1.00 1.59 -20.37
N ARG A 164 0.52 0.79 -19.41
CA ARG A 164 0.60 -0.67 -19.45
C ARG A 164 -0.05 -1.24 -20.71
N LEU A 165 -1.25 -0.77 -21.05
CA LEU A 165 -1.96 -1.19 -22.26
C LEU A 165 -1.17 -0.81 -23.52
N MET A 166 -0.70 0.43 -23.62
CA MET A 166 0.07 0.90 -24.78
C MET A 166 1.37 0.11 -24.95
N ASN A 167 2.11 -0.13 -23.87
CA ASN A 167 3.34 -0.91 -23.91
C ASN A 167 3.07 -2.34 -24.42
N SER A 168 1.98 -2.97 -23.95
CA SER A 168 1.60 -4.32 -24.39
C SER A 168 1.27 -4.41 -25.89
N LEU A 169 0.73 -3.34 -26.47
CA LEU A 169 0.42 -3.24 -27.90
C LEU A 169 1.65 -2.98 -28.76
N THR A 170 2.68 -2.32 -28.22
CA THR A 170 3.94 -2.07 -28.94
C THR A 170 4.92 -3.24 -28.90
N THR A 171 4.78 -4.13 -27.93
CA THR A 171 5.62 -5.33 -27.78
C THR A 171 5.07 -6.56 -28.51
N ALA A 172 3.85 -6.51 -29.05
CA ALA A 172 3.21 -7.58 -29.81
C ALA A 172 3.50 -7.48 -31.32
#